data_AF-A0A8S3DTN8-F1
#
_entry.id   AF-A0A8S3DTN8-F1
#
_cell.length_a   1.000
_cell.length_b   1.000
_cell.length_c   1.000
_cell.angle_alpha   90.00
_cell.angle_beta   90.00
_cell.angle_gamma   90.00
#
_symmetry.space_group_name_H-M   'P 1'
#
loop_
_entity.id
_entity.type
_entity.pdbx_description
1 polymer ?
#
loop_
_entity_poly.entity_id
_entity_poly.type
_entity_poly.pdbx_seq_one_letter_code
_entity_poly.pdbx_strand_id
1 'polypeptide(L)'
;MPIYTKITVSLPLIEVDLNLTSKQMSMFIKDLKYVIPCQSRFSHHYIPTTDTRVKQAFQELKHLLSELYSSPLPRSLAVCSQQEYKFVRSIQQLLHCRTDIVIRRRDKSKVFYIGKAIDFERKAEEYMLKTEAYQEITNGRSPLSDILCAVQTSLENLVRRQILTSKQQNQIPPKLNQLELGHYHGLPAPHKPNTLLRPIIACINGPTTLVSKVLNALLPPIFLSVVRETTFINDIDVIRKLEKYVLDGLFQSTTKFIVIDVTDLYTMIPREGALRALLRFLEENSYDGKIGSLRIDSIMKLARLVLDNNCFVYNNKFYKQIRGGAMGSA
;
A
#
# COMPACT_ATOMS: atom_id res chain seq x y z
N MET A 1 21.14 -9.24 -26.54
CA MET A 1 19.78 -8.98 -27.04
C MET A 1 19.05 -8.14 -26.01
N PRO A 2 18.43 -6.99 -26.37
CA PRO A 2 17.67 -6.20 -25.42
C PRO A 2 16.34 -6.92 -25.12
N ILE A 3 16.16 -7.36 -23.87
CA ILE A 3 15.06 -8.25 -23.42
C ILE A 3 13.70 -7.51 -23.30
N TYR A 4 13.66 -6.19 -23.46
CA TYR A 4 12.41 -5.43 -23.32
C TYR A 4 12.25 -4.38 -24.43
N THR A 5 11.60 -4.75 -25.54
CA THR A 5 11.34 -3.85 -26.69
C THR A 5 9.91 -3.29 -26.75
N LYS A 6 8.99 -3.70 -25.87
CA LYS A 6 7.65 -3.10 -25.77
C LYS A 6 7.16 -3.06 -24.32
N ILE A 7 7.13 -1.86 -23.74
CA ILE A 7 6.27 -1.58 -22.59
C ILE A 7 4.86 -1.40 -23.15
N THR A 8 4.07 -2.46 -23.16
CA THR A 8 2.63 -2.35 -23.41
C THR A 8 1.98 -1.63 -22.22
N VAL A 9 1.63 -0.35 -22.42
CA VAL A 9 0.92 0.44 -21.40
C VAL A 9 -0.44 -0.22 -21.16
N SER A 10 -0.68 -0.71 -19.95
CA SER A 10 -1.95 -1.31 -19.57
C SER A 10 -3.10 -0.30 -19.72
N LEU A 11 -4.20 -0.68 -20.39
CA LEU A 11 -5.36 0.18 -20.62
C LEU A 11 -6.25 0.32 -19.37
N PRO A 12 -7.04 1.42 -19.31
CA PRO A 12 -8.38 1.52 -18.78
C PRO A 12 -9.05 0.22 -18.33
N LEU A 13 -9.49 -0.01 -17.09
CA LEU A 13 -10.59 -0.97 -16.90
C LEU A 13 -11.88 -0.20 -16.67
N ILE A 14 -12.76 -0.20 -17.67
CA ILE A 14 -14.04 0.50 -17.66
C ILE A 14 -15.13 -0.57 -17.77
N GLU A 15 -15.90 -0.76 -16.70
CA GLU A 15 -17.00 -1.73 -16.61
C GLU A 15 -18.38 -1.05 -16.73
N VAL A 16 -18.41 0.26 -17.04
CA VAL A 16 -19.62 1.08 -17.11
C VAL A 16 -19.67 1.89 -18.40
N ASP A 17 -20.87 2.03 -18.97
CA ASP A 17 -21.10 3.01 -20.03
C ASP A 17 -21.08 4.43 -19.46
N LEU A 18 -20.10 5.20 -19.92
CA LEU A 18 -19.85 6.57 -19.50
C LEU A 18 -20.65 7.59 -20.33
N ASN A 19 -21.43 7.15 -21.33
CA ASN A 19 -22.14 8.02 -22.28
C ASN A 19 -21.21 9.06 -22.94
N LEU A 20 -19.94 8.68 -23.17
CA LEU A 20 -18.95 9.54 -23.81
C LEU A 20 -18.98 9.32 -25.32
N THR A 21 -18.89 10.41 -26.10
CA THR A 21 -18.71 10.32 -27.55
C THR A 21 -17.40 9.57 -27.89
N SER A 22 -17.30 9.00 -29.10
CA SER A 22 -16.08 8.29 -29.54
C SER A 22 -14.82 9.15 -29.44
N LYS A 23 -14.93 10.46 -29.68
CA LYS A 23 -13.83 11.43 -29.55
C LYS A 23 -13.45 11.66 -28.08
N GLN A 24 -14.43 11.81 -27.19
CA GLN A 24 -14.20 11.90 -25.74
C GLN A 24 -13.60 10.60 -25.18
N MET A 25 -14.08 9.42 -25.59
CA MET A 25 -13.52 8.13 -25.17
C MET A 25 -12.07 7.95 -25.59
N SER A 26 -11.74 8.26 -26.85
CA SER A 26 -10.36 8.20 -27.35
C SER A 26 -9.44 9.11 -26.54
N MET A 27 -9.88 10.34 -26.24
CA MET A 27 -9.10 11.30 -25.49
C MET A 27 -8.97 10.89 -24.01
N PHE A 28 -10.06 10.44 -23.39
CA PHE A 28 -10.08 9.94 -22.02
C PHE A 28 -9.10 8.78 -21.81
N ILE A 29 -9.08 7.80 -22.73
CA ILE A 29 -8.13 6.68 -22.71
C ILE A 29 -6.69 7.16 -22.93
N LYS A 30 -6.46 8.21 -23.73
CA LYS A 30 -5.13 8.78 -23.97
C LYS A 30 -4.63 9.57 -22.76
N ASP A 31 -5.44 10.44 -22.15
CA ASP A 31 -5.03 11.28 -21.01
C ASP A 31 -4.80 10.49 -19.72
N LEU A 32 -5.56 9.40 -19.51
CA LEU A 32 -5.29 8.46 -18.41
C LEU A 32 -3.91 7.78 -18.53
N LYS A 33 -3.27 7.80 -19.71
CA LYS A 33 -1.88 7.31 -19.91
C LYS A 33 -0.83 8.33 -19.45
N TYR A 34 -1.20 9.60 -19.29
CA TYR A 34 -0.26 10.70 -18.97
C TYR A 34 -0.22 11.09 -17.49
N VAL A 35 -0.81 10.29 -16.59
CA VAL A 35 -0.63 10.49 -15.14
C VAL A 35 0.73 9.92 -14.72
N ILE A 36 1.78 10.73 -14.89
CA ILE A 36 3.10 10.47 -14.33
C ILE A 36 3.22 11.27 -13.02
N PRO A 37 3.22 10.64 -11.84
CA PRO A 37 4.00 11.12 -10.72
C PRO A 37 5.39 10.50 -10.86
N CYS A 38 6.34 11.29 -11.40
CA CYS A 38 7.76 11.07 -11.22
C CYS A 38 8.16 11.87 -9.98
N GLN A 39 7.91 11.32 -8.81
CA GLN A 39 8.60 11.73 -7.59
C GLN A 39 8.96 10.50 -6.79
N SER A 40 10.20 10.50 -6.30
CA SER A 40 10.88 9.52 -5.44
C SER A 40 11.43 8.26 -6.13
N ARG A 41 12.73 8.33 -6.48
CA ARG A 41 13.80 7.34 -6.16
C ARG A 41 15.02 7.57 -7.05
N PHE A 42 15.77 8.63 -6.75
CA PHE A 42 17.19 8.70 -7.09
C PHE A 42 17.92 9.02 -5.79
N SER A 43 18.12 8.01 -4.95
CA SER A 43 19.01 8.11 -3.79
C SER A 43 20.20 7.19 -4.04
N HIS A 44 21.37 7.82 -4.19
CA HIS A 44 22.73 7.26 -4.13
C HIS A 44 23.46 6.96 -5.44
N HIS A 45 23.19 7.70 -6.51
CA HIS A 45 24.20 7.93 -7.55
C HIS A 45 24.51 9.43 -7.59
N TYR A 46 25.58 9.84 -6.90
CA TYR A 46 26.11 11.18 -7.05
C TYR A 46 26.80 11.25 -8.40
N ILE A 47 26.21 11.97 -9.33
CA ILE A 47 26.88 12.32 -10.57
C ILE A 47 27.86 13.45 -10.22
N PRO A 48 29.18 13.29 -10.44
CA PRO A 48 30.14 14.34 -10.13
C PRO A 48 29.75 15.63 -10.85
N THR A 49 29.62 16.73 -10.10
CA THR A 49 29.35 18.06 -10.68
C THR A 49 30.50 18.55 -11.57
N THR A 50 31.61 17.83 -11.61
CA THR A 50 32.76 18.03 -12.48
C THR A 50 32.69 17.27 -13.81
N ASP A 51 31.78 16.30 -13.98
CA ASP A 51 31.65 15.56 -15.25
C ASP A 51 31.15 16.49 -16.35
N THR A 52 31.99 16.69 -17.36
CA THR A 52 31.77 17.59 -18.48
C THR A 52 30.57 17.17 -19.33
N ARG A 53 30.31 15.87 -19.49
CA ARG A 53 29.16 15.36 -20.26
C ARG A 53 27.85 15.70 -19.57
N VAL A 54 27.86 15.66 -18.24
CA VAL A 54 26.69 15.96 -17.41
C VAL A 54 26.42 17.46 -17.42
N LYS A 55 27.45 18.30 -17.27
CA LYS A 55 27.32 19.75 -17.42
C LYS A 55 26.75 20.10 -18.79
N GLN A 56 27.28 19.50 -19.85
CA GLN A 56 26.82 19.73 -21.21
C GLN A 56 25.36 19.30 -21.39
N ALA A 57 24.97 18.11 -20.93
CA ALA A 57 23.59 17.65 -20.98
C ALA A 57 22.62 18.57 -20.19
N PHE A 58 23.00 19.03 -19.00
CA PHE A 58 22.19 19.99 -18.23
C PHE A 58 22.10 21.35 -18.91
N GLN A 59 23.16 21.78 -19.58
CA GLN A 59 23.22 23.06 -20.29
C GLN A 59 22.39 23.00 -21.59
N GLU A 60 22.45 21.90 -22.32
CA GLU A 60 21.55 21.60 -23.45
C GLU A 60 20.09 21.53 -23.01
N LEU A 61 19.80 20.87 -21.89
CA LEU A 61 18.44 20.79 -21.34
C LEU A 61 17.94 22.17 -20.87
N LYS A 62 18.81 22.99 -20.27
CA LYS A 62 18.52 24.37 -19.89
C LYS A 62 18.27 25.25 -21.11
N HIS A 63 19.06 25.08 -22.17
CA HIS A 63 18.86 25.77 -23.45
C HIS A 63 17.53 25.37 -24.08
N LEU A 64 17.25 24.07 -24.17
CA LEU A 64 16.00 23.53 -24.70
C LEU A 64 14.79 24.04 -23.91
N LEU A 65 14.85 24.03 -22.58
CA LEU A 65 13.79 24.60 -21.74
C LEU A 65 13.61 26.09 -22.00
N SER A 66 14.70 26.86 -22.03
CA SER A 66 14.66 28.30 -22.32
C SER A 66 14.02 28.58 -23.68
N GLU A 67 14.38 27.80 -24.70
CA GLU A 67 13.85 27.89 -26.05
C GLU A 67 12.35 27.53 -26.09
N LEU A 68 11.94 26.46 -25.41
CA LEU A 68 10.54 26.05 -25.28
C LEU A 68 9.68 27.08 -24.54
N TYR A 69 10.23 27.76 -23.52
CA TYR A 69 9.52 28.82 -22.78
C TYR A 69 9.46 30.15 -23.55
N SER A 70 10.46 30.43 -24.40
CA SER A 70 10.57 31.70 -25.14
C SER A 70 9.88 31.64 -26.51
N SER A 71 9.73 30.44 -27.07
CA SER A 71 9.09 30.25 -28.37
C SER A 71 7.57 30.26 -28.22
N PRO A 72 6.85 31.11 -28.96
CA PRO A 72 5.40 31.10 -28.95
C PRO A 72 4.89 29.74 -29.44
N LEU A 73 3.97 29.14 -28.67
CA LEU A 73 3.33 27.88 -29.05
C LEU A 73 2.69 28.01 -30.43
N PRO A 74 2.94 27.05 -31.35
CA PRO A 74 2.26 26.99 -32.63
C PRO A 74 0.74 27.14 -32.45
N ARG A 75 0.10 27.97 -33.27
CA ARG A 75 -1.34 28.24 -33.20
C ARG A 75 -2.18 26.95 -33.22
N SER A 76 -1.74 25.95 -33.98
CA SER A 76 -2.35 24.62 -34.04
C SER A 76 -2.33 23.89 -32.68
N LEU A 77 -1.22 23.95 -31.95
CA LEU A 77 -1.09 23.37 -30.62
C LEU A 77 -1.90 24.14 -29.57
N ALA A 78 -1.95 25.47 -29.66
CA ALA A 78 -2.78 26.29 -28.78
C ALA A 78 -4.29 26.03 -28.97
N VAL A 79 -4.74 25.86 -30.23
CA VAL A 79 -6.12 25.47 -30.52
C VAL A 79 -6.40 24.04 -30.04
N CYS A 80 -5.47 23.11 -30.24
CA CYS A 80 -5.58 21.74 -29.76
C CYS A 80 -5.72 21.70 -28.23
N SER A 81 -4.84 22.40 -27.50
CA SER A 81 -4.85 22.41 -26.03
C SER A 81 -6.13 23.04 -25.46
N GLN A 82 -6.68 24.08 -26.10
CA GLN A 82 -7.97 24.64 -25.71
C GLN A 82 -9.14 23.67 -25.94
N GLN A 83 -9.14 22.94 -27.06
CA GLN A 83 -10.15 21.91 -27.32
C GLN A 83 -10.02 20.77 -26.31
N GLU A 84 -8.80 20.32 -26.06
CA GLU A 84 -8.48 19.28 -25.09
C GLU A 84 -8.94 19.68 -23.68
N TYR A 85 -8.61 20.90 -23.24
CA TYR A 85 -9.06 21.43 -21.95
C TYR A 85 -10.59 21.44 -21.82
N LYS A 86 -11.31 21.86 -22.87
CA LYS A 86 -12.78 21.82 -22.91
C LYS A 86 -13.30 20.39 -22.80
N PHE A 87 -12.68 19.43 -23.48
CA PHE A 87 -13.05 18.02 -23.37
C PHE A 87 -12.83 17.48 -21.95
N VAL A 88 -11.66 17.70 -21.35
CA VAL A 88 -11.36 17.27 -19.98
C VAL A 88 -12.35 17.87 -18.98
N ARG A 89 -12.65 19.18 -19.10
CA ARG A 89 -13.66 19.84 -18.29
C ARG A 89 -15.05 19.21 -18.46
N SER A 90 -15.46 18.89 -19.70
CA SER A 90 -16.75 18.24 -19.96
C SER A 90 -16.83 16.85 -19.30
N ILE A 91 -15.74 16.07 -19.37
CA ILE A 91 -15.68 14.74 -18.76
C ILE A 91 -15.71 14.84 -17.23
N GLN A 92 -14.95 15.79 -16.65
CA GLN A 92 -14.97 16.04 -15.20
C GLN A 92 -16.37 16.41 -14.70
N GLN A 93 -17.09 17.28 -15.41
CA GLN A 93 -18.46 17.65 -15.07
C GLN A 93 -19.42 16.46 -15.17
N LEU A 94 -19.35 15.69 -16.25
CA LEU A 94 -20.16 14.48 -16.42
C LEU A 94 -19.92 13.47 -15.29
N LEU A 95 -18.65 13.21 -14.95
CA LEU A 95 -18.29 12.29 -13.87
C LEU A 95 -18.68 12.82 -12.49
N HIS A 96 -18.64 14.14 -12.27
CA HIS A 96 -19.05 14.75 -11.01
C HIS A 96 -20.55 14.58 -10.74
N CYS A 97 -21.38 14.58 -11.79
CA CYS A 97 -22.82 14.36 -11.68
C CYS A 97 -23.20 12.87 -11.53
N ARG A 98 -22.28 11.93 -11.74
CA ARG A 98 -22.52 10.48 -11.71
C ARG A 98 -22.09 9.87 -10.37
N THR A 99 -22.94 10.01 -9.35
CA THR A 99 -22.72 9.40 -8.03
C THR A 99 -22.85 7.87 -8.03
N ASP A 100 -23.42 7.30 -9.10
CA ASP A 100 -23.53 5.87 -9.36
C ASP A 100 -22.21 5.23 -9.82
N ILE A 101 -21.16 6.01 -10.06
CA ILE A 101 -19.87 5.56 -10.56
C ILE A 101 -18.78 5.70 -9.50
N VAL A 102 -17.91 4.70 -9.41
CA VAL A 102 -16.71 4.71 -8.57
C VAL A 102 -15.47 4.71 -9.45
N ILE A 103 -14.59 5.68 -9.22
CA ILE A 103 -13.27 5.78 -9.84
C ILE A 103 -12.20 5.44 -8.81
N ARG A 104 -11.40 4.41 -9.07
CA ARG A 104 -10.33 3.95 -8.17
C ARG A 104 -9.04 3.70 -8.94
N ARG A 105 -7.89 3.83 -8.25
CA ARG A 105 -6.64 3.31 -8.78
C ARG A 105 -6.64 1.79 -8.63
N ARG A 106 -6.12 1.08 -9.62
CA ARG A 106 -5.99 -0.38 -9.59
C ARG A 106 -4.81 -0.80 -8.71
N ASP A 107 -4.90 -2.01 -8.15
CA ASP A 107 -3.78 -2.63 -7.45
C ASP A 107 -2.60 -2.83 -8.41
N LYS A 108 -1.39 -2.51 -7.95
CA LYS A 108 -0.12 -2.73 -8.68
C LYS A 108 -0.03 -2.11 -10.09
N SER A 109 -0.91 -1.19 -10.47
CA SER A 109 -0.81 -0.46 -11.75
C SER A 109 -1.17 1.01 -11.59
N LYS A 110 -0.62 1.87 -12.46
CA LYS A 110 -0.88 3.33 -12.44
C LYS A 110 -2.19 3.71 -13.15
N VAL A 111 -3.09 2.76 -13.35
CA VAL A 111 -4.28 2.92 -14.19
C VAL A 111 -5.52 2.93 -13.32
N PHE A 112 -6.57 3.58 -13.82
CA PHE A 112 -7.85 3.70 -13.14
C PHE A 112 -8.81 2.57 -13.51
N TYR A 113 -9.62 2.20 -12.52
CA TYR A 113 -10.83 1.42 -12.63
C TYR A 113 -12.02 2.36 -12.56
N ILE A 114 -13.00 2.15 -13.44
CA ILE A 114 -14.26 2.88 -13.45
C ILE A 114 -15.38 1.85 -13.54
N GLY A 115 -16.21 1.78 -12.49
CA GLY A 115 -17.28 0.81 -12.37
C GLY A 115 -18.48 1.41 -11.62
N LYS A 116 -19.60 0.67 -11.53
CA LYS A 116 -20.74 1.13 -10.73
C LYS A 116 -20.43 1.04 -9.25
N ALA A 117 -20.96 1.97 -8.46
CA ALA A 117 -20.85 1.94 -7.00
C ALA A 117 -21.44 0.65 -6.42
N ILE A 118 -22.62 0.24 -6.91
CA ILE A 118 -23.31 -0.97 -6.44
C ILE A 118 -22.51 -2.26 -6.73
N ASP A 119 -21.85 -2.35 -7.88
CA ASP A 119 -21.00 -3.49 -8.21
C ASP A 119 -19.75 -3.53 -7.34
N PHE A 120 -19.21 -2.36 -7.00
CA PHE A 120 -18.07 -2.26 -6.11
C PHE A 120 -18.43 -2.69 -4.67
N GLU A 121 -19.60 -2.28 -4.18
CA GLU A 121 -20.13 -2.71 -2.88
C GLU A 121 -20.36 -4.22 -2.83
N ARG A 122 -21.07 -4.76 -3.82
CA ARG A 122 -21.29 -6.21 -3.96
C ARG A 122 -19.97 -6.99 -3.97
N LYS A 123 -18.97 -6.55 -4.74
CA LYS A 123 -17.65 -7.22 -4.78
C LYS A 123 -16.92 -7.17 -3.43
N ALA A 124 -17.12 -6.12 -2.63
CA ALA A 124 -16.54 -6.03 -1.29
C ALA A 124 -17.23 -6.99 -0.31
N GLU A 125 -18.56 -7.05 -0.36
CA GLU A 125 -19.36 -7.97 0.45
C GLU A 125 -19.06 -9.43 0.11
N GLU A 126 -18.98 -9.77 -1.18
CA GLU A 126 -18.56 -11.10 -1.67
C GLU A 126 -17.17 -11.47 -1.12
N TYR A 127 -16.23 -10.53 -1.09
CA TYR A 127 -14.90 -10.77 -0.53
C TYR A 127 -14.95 -11.02 1.00
N MET A 128 -15.71 -10.21 1.73
CA MET A 128 -15.88 -10.38 3.17
C MET A 128 -16.52 -11.72 3.50
N LEU A 129 -17.55 -12.12 2.75
CA LEU A 129 -18.24 -13.40 2.88
C LEU A 129 -17.31 -14.57 2.55
N LYS A 130 -16.61 -14.53 1.40
CA LYS A 130 -15.66 -15.58 0.98
C LYS A 130 -14.58 -15.85 2.03
N THR A 131 -14.08 -14.80 2.66
CA THR A 131 -12.94 -14.91 3.59
C THR A 131 -13.35 -15.20 5.02
N GLU A 132 -14.61 -14.92 5.39
CA GLU A 132 -15.13 -15.02 6.76
C GLU A 132 -14.25 -14.29 7.79
N ALA A 133 -13.46 -13.31 7.33
CA ALA A 133 -12.43 -12.68 8.14
C ALA A 133 -12.96 -11.46 8.90
N TYR A 134 -14.15 -10.98 8.55
CA TYR A 134 -14.75 -9.76 9.06
C TYR A 134 -16.12 -10.04 9.65
N GLN A 135 -16.38 -9.45 10.81
CA GLN A 135 -17.65 -9.55 11.50
C GLN A 135 -18.25 -8.15 11.69
N GLU A 136 -19.51 -7.96 11.29
CA GLU A 136 -20.24 -6.73 11.55
C GLU A 136 -20.50 -6.58 13.07
N ILE A 137 -20.29 -5.38 13.59
CA ILE A 137 -20.62 -5.01 14.98
C ILE A 137 -22.03 -4.44 14.98
N THR A 138 -23.00 -5.25 15.39
CA THR A 138 -24.44 -4.98 15.24
C THR A 138 -25.06 -4.15 16.37
N ASN A 139 -24.32 -3.89 17.45
CA ASN A 139 -24.83 -3.14 18.61
C ASN A 139 -24.99 -1.63 18.36
N GLY A 140 -24.67 -1.14 17.15
CA GLY A 140 -24.78 0.27 16.75
C GLY A 140 -23.80 1.22 17.44
N ARG A 141 -22.94 0.72 18.34
CA ARG A 141 -21.97 1.54 19.07
C ARG A 141 -20.62 1.47 18.39
N SER A 142 -20.03 2.65 18.16
CA SER A 142 -18.67 2.74 17.64
C SER A 142 -17.68 2.13 18.65
N PRO A 143 -16.84 1.15 18.26
CA PRO A 143 -15.84 0.56 19.14
C PRO A 143 -14.66 1.51 19.45
N LEU A 144 -14.64 2.70 18.87
CA LEU A 144 -13.49 3.61 18.95
C LEU A 144 -13.06 3.94 20.39
N SER A 145 -14.02 4.27 21.26
CA SER A 145 -13.74 4.63 22.66
C SER A 145 -13.18 3.45 23.44
N ASP A 146 -13.73 2.25 23.23
CA ASP A 146 -13.31 1.04 23.95
C ASP A 146 -11.88 0.67 23.56
N ILE A 147 -11.57 0.76 22.25
CA ILE A 147 -10.23 0.52 21.74
C ILE A 147 -9.24 1.56 22.28
N LEU A 148 -9.63 2.84 22.29
CA LEU A 148 -8.80 3.91 22.83
C LEU A 148 -8.46 3.66 24.31
N CYS A 149 -9.46 3.27 25.12
CA CYS A 149 -9.26 2.95 26.53
C CYS A 149 -8.30 1.76 26.71
N ALA A 150 -8.46 0.69 25.93
CA ALA A 150 -7.58 -0.48 25.95
C ALA A 150 -6.13 -0.12 25.56
N VAL A 151 -5.96 0.75 24.56
CA VAL A 151 -4.64 1.24 24.14
C VAL A 151 -4.03 2.12 25.21
N GLN A 152 -4.75 3.10 25.75
CA GLN A 152 -4.27 4.00 26.81
C GLN A 152 -3.80 3.21 28.03
N THR A 153 -4.61 2.26 28.50
CA THR A 153 -4.26 1.37 29.61
C THR A 153 -2.96 0.60 29.34
N SER A 154 -2.80 0.11 28.10
CA SER A 154 -1.60 -0.62 27.70
C SER A 154 -0.37 0.29 27.61
N LEU A 155 -0.52 1.51 27.07
CA LEU A 155 0.56 2.49 26.94
C LEU A 155 1.00 3.04 28.29
N GLU A 156 0.07 3.39 29.19
CA GLU A 156 0.40 3.84 30.54
C GLU A 156 1.27 2.82 31.29
N ASN A 157 0.95 1.53 31.16
CA ASN A 157 1.76 0.46 31.74
C ASN A 157 3.19 0.42 31.17
N LEU A 158 3.39 0.80 29.90
CA LEU A 158 4.72 0.89 29.29
C LEU A 158 5.46 2.16 29.69
N VAL A 159 4.75 3.29 29.81
CA VAL A 159 5.31 4.57 30.27
C VAL A 159 5.78 4.47 31.72
N ARG A 160 4.96 3.90 32.62
CA ARG A 160 5.32 3.69 34.03
C ARG A 160 6.58 2.83 34.20
N ARG A 161 6.83 1.92 33.27
CA ARG A 161 8.03 1.07 33.25
C ARG A 161 9.24 1.72 32.57
N GLN A 162 9.14 2.99 32.17
CA GLN A 162 10.16 3.76 31.44
C GLN A 162 10.65 3.10 30.14
N ILE A 163 9.80 2.29 29.50
CA ILE A 163 10.20 1.54 28.31
C ILE A 163 10.11 2.40 27.04
N LEU A 164 9.18 3.37 27.02
CA LEU A 164 9.01 4.31 25.93
C LEU A 164 9.92 5.52 26.12
N THR A 165 10.73 5.84 25.10
CA THR A 165 11.55 7.06 25.09
C THR A 165 10.68 8.31 25.06
N SER A 166 11.18 9.44 25.56
CA SER A 166 10.47 10.74 25.54
C SER A 166 10.01 11.14 24.12
N LYS A 167 10.76 10.73 23.09
CA LYS A 167 10.41 10.96 21.68
C LYS A 167 9.25 10.09 21.20
N GLN A 168 9.15 8.84 21.68
CA GLN A 168 7.99 7.96 21.42
C GLN A 168 6.77 8.39 22.23
N GLN A 169 6.97 8.94 23.44
CA GLN A 169 5.91 9.53 24.24
C GLN A 169 5.34 10.80 23.62
N ASN A 170 6.18 11.67 23.04
CA ASN A 170 5.72 12.85 22.30
C ASN A 170 5.06 12.53 20.95
N GLN A 171 4.99 11.24 20.57
CA GLN A 171 4.22 10.72 19.43
C GLN A 171 2.89 10.06 19.86
N ILE A 172 2.53 10.12 21.15
CA ILE A 172 1.25 9.66 21.71
C ILE A 172 0.11 10.54 21.17
N PRO A 173 -1.05 9.93 20.82
CA PRO A 173 -1.56 9.52 19.49
C PRO A 173 -1.82 10.74 18.54
N PRO A 174 -2.53 10.61 17.40
CA PRO A 174 -3.18 11.78 16.78
C PRO A 174 -3.93 12.60 17.84
N LYS A 175 -4.01 13.93 17.65
CA LYS A 175 -4.81 14.79 18.52
C LYS A 175 -6.19 14.14 18.71
N LEU A 176 -6.77 14.15 19.92
CA LEU A 176 -8.04 13.45 20.20
C LEU A 176 -9.14 13.76 19.16
N ASN A 177 -9.11 14.97 18.59
CA ASN A 177 -10.03 15.44 17.56
C ASN A 177 -9.78 14.89 16.14
N GLN A 178 -8.72 14.10 15.93
CA GLN A 178 -8.35 13.46 14.65
C GLN A 178 -8.44 11.93 14.73
N LEU A 179 -8.78 11.38 15.88
CA LEU A 179 -8.86 9.94 16.08
C LEU A 179 -10.08 9.36 15.34
N GLU A 180 -9.86 8.35 14.51
CA GLU A 180 -10.92 7.68 13.76
C GLU A 180 -10.65 6.17 13.67
N LEU A 181 -11.69 5.40 13.35
CA LEU A 181 -11.52 3.99 13.01
C LEU A 181 -10.89 3.84 11.64
N GLY A 182 -10.33 2.67 11.34
CA GLY A 182 -9.87 2.39 9.99
C GLY A 182 -10.99 2.51 8.97
N HIS A 183 -10.65 2.77 7.71
CA HIS A 183 -11.61 2.77 6.61
C HIS A 183 -11.30 1.66 5.63
N TYR A 184 -12.31 0.89 5.23
CA TYR A 184 -12.15 -0.11 4.18
C TYR A 184 -12.09 0.55 2.80
N HIS A 185 -11.06 0.20 2.04
CA HIS A 185 -10.89 0.55 0.64
C HIS A 185 -10.60 -0.71 -0.19
N GLY A 186 -11.46 -1.01 -1.15
CA GLY A 186 -11.17 -2.04 -2.15
C GLY A 186 -10.31 -1.48 -3.29
N LEU A 187 -9.15 -2.08 -3.54
CA LEU A 187 -8.37 -1.81 -4.75
C LEU A 187 -8.69 -2.87 -5.81
N PRO A 188 -9.24 -2.49 -6.97
CA PRO A 188 -9.53 -3.45 -8.03
C PRO A 188 -8.25 -4.14 -8.51
N ALA A 189 -8.24 -5.47 -8.43
CA ALA A 189 -7.13 -6.31 -8.87
C ALA A 189 -7.50 -7.00 -10.20
N PRO A 190 -7.33 -6.33 -11.35
CA PRO A 190 -7.76 -6.84 -12.67
C PRO A 190 -6.97 -8.07 -13.12
N HIS A 191 -5.82 -8.34 -12.49
CA HIS A 191 -5.00 -9.52 -12.76
C HIS A 191 -5.57 -10.80 -12.12
N LYS A 192 -6.67 -10.69 -11.35
CA LYS A 192 -7.38 -11.83 -10.76
C LYS A 192 -8.73 -12.03 -11.45
N PRO A 193 -9.22 -13.28 -11.55
CA PRO A 193 -10.54 -13.57 -12.13
C PRO A 193 -11.64 -12.73 -11.47
N ASN A 194 -12.63 -12.29 -12.26
CA ASN A 194 -13.79 -11.51 -11.82
C ASN A 194 -13.48 -10.14 -11.17
N THR A 195 -12.29 -9.58 -11.40
CA THR A 195 -11.85 -8.29 -10.85
C THR A 195 -12.04 -8.22 -9.33
N LEU A 196 -11.44 -9.18 -8.60
CA LEU A 196 -11.47 -9.19 -7.14
C LEU A 196 -10.98 -7.86 -6.56
N LEU A 197 -11.63 -7.41 -5.49
CA LEU A 197 -11.13 -6.29 -4.71
C LEU A 197 -10.07 -6.79 -3.75
N ARG A 198 -8.93 -6.11 -3.72
CA ARG A 198 -7.93 -6.26 -2.66
C ARG A 198 -8.34 -5.33 -1.51
N PRO A 199 -8.68 -5.86 -0.33
CA PRO A 199 -9.07 -5.03 0.80
C PRO A 199 -7.85 -4.26 1.32
N ILE A 200 -8.04 -2.99 1.67
CA ILE A 200 -7.07 -2.18 2.39
C ILE A 200 -7.83 -1.50 3.52
N ILE A 201 -7.38 -1.70 4.76
CA ILE A 201 -7.90 -0.99 5.91
C ILE A 201 -6.95 0.18 6.18
N ALA A 202 -7.39 1.39 5.84
CA ALA A 202 -6.61 2.60 6.07
C ALA A 202 -6.80 3.07 7.53
N CYS A 203 -5.83 2.77 8.38
CA CYS A 203 -5.81 3.14 9.81
C CYS A 203 -4.84 4.30 10.10
N ILE A 204 -4.90 5.38 9.33
CA ILE A 204 -3.92 6.48 9.44
C ILE A 204 -3.97 7.12 10.84
N ASN A 205 -5.17 7.44 11.33
CA ASN A 205 -5.39 8.03 12.64
C ASN A 205 -6.03 7.04 13.62
N GLY A 206 -5.75 5.74 13.45
CA GLY A 206 -6.28 4.69 14.30
C GLY A 206 -5.68 4.69 15.71
N PRO A 207 -6.43 4.26 16.73
CA PRO A 207 -5.94 4.19 18.11
C PRO A 207 -4.77 3.20 18.27
N THR A 208 -4.74 2.12 17.49
CA THR A 208 -3.67 1.11 17.54
C THR A 208 -2.42 1.49 16.75
N THR A 209 -2.46 2.55 15.93
CA THR A 209 -1.40 2.90 14.98
C THR A 209 -0.06 3.16 15.64
N LEU A 210 -0.04 3.76 16.83
CA LEU A 210 1.20 3.96 17.58
C LEU A 210 1.82 2.62 18.02
N VAL A 211 0.98 1.71 18.53
CA VAL A 211 1.43 0.39 18.98
C VAL A 211 1.99 -0.40 17.80
N SER A 212 1.30 -0.39 16.65
CA SER A 212 1.79 -0.96 15.40
C SER A 212 3.16 -0.38 15.00
N LYS A 213 3.34 0.95 15.05
CA LYS A 213 4.63 1.58 14.75
C LYS A 213 5.76 1.17 15.71
N VAL A 214 5.46 1.02 17.00
CA VAL A 214 6.45 0.54 17.98
C VAL A 214 6.88 -0.89 17.66
N LEU A 215 5.92 -1.79 17.38
CA LEU A 215 6.20 -3.17 16.98
C LEU A 215 6.98 -3.23 15.67
N ASN A 216 6.62 -2.41 14.68
CA ASN A 216 7.28 -2.34 13.37
C ASN A 216 8.67 -1.69 13.43
N ALA A 217 8.97 -0.88 14.45
CA ALA A 217 10.34 -0.43 14.69
C ALA A 217 11.21 -1.51 15.36
N LEU A 218 10.58 -2.41 16.14
CA LEU A 218 11.26 -3.39 16.97
C LEU A 218 11.53 -4.72 16.25
N LEU A 219 10.51 -5.29 15.59
CA LEU A 219 10.53 -6.67 15.09
C LEU A 219 11.30 -6.84 13.77
N PRO A 220 11.11 -5.99 12.74
CA PRO A 220 11.74 -6.20 11.43
C PRO A 220 13.27 -6.28 11.44
N PRO A 221 14.03 -5.47 12.19
CA PRO A 221 15.48 -5.58 12.21
C PRO A 221 15.98 -6.97 12.60
N ILE A 222 15.32 -7.60 13.58
CA ILE A 222 15.70 -8.92 14.11
C ILE A 222 15.18 -10.03 13.21
N PHE A 223 13.95 -9.88 12.73
CA PHE A 223 13.41 -10.81 11.75
C PHE A 223 14.31 -10.89 10.51
N LEU A 224 14.69 -9.74 9.94
CA LEU A 224 15.53 -9.67 8.75
C LEU A 224 16.94 -10.18 8.99
N SER A 225 17.52 -10.07 10.20
CA SER A 225 18.81 -10.68 10.49
C SER A 225 18.74 -12.21 10.50
N VAL A 226 17.63 -12.78 10.97
CA VAL A 226 17.44 -14.24 11.06
C VAL A 226 17.10 -14.84 9.69
N VAL A 227 16.21 -14.21 8.92
CA VAL A 227 15.71 -14.79 7.65
C VAL A 227 16.52 -14.41 6.42
N ARG A 228 17.66 -13.73 6.59
CA ARG A 228 18.43 -13.14 5.48
C ARG A 228 18.82 -14.17 4.41
N GLU A 229 19.09 -15.41 4.80
CA GLU A 229 19.51 -16.47 3.88
C GLU A 229 18.34 -17.16 3.17
N THR A 230 17.15 -17.17 3.79
CA THR A 230 15.98 -17.91 3.31
C THR A 230 14.91 -17.03 2.65
N THR A 231 14.99 -15.72 2.81
CA THR A 231 13.99 -14.77 2.31
C THR A 231 14.61 -13.72 1.39
N PHE A 232 13.93 -13.39 0.29
CA PHE A 232 14.31 -12.28 -0.58
C PHE A 232 13.67 -10.97 -0.11
N ILE A 233 14.46 -9.91 0.01
CA ILE A 233 13.98 -8.62 0.53
C ILE A 233 13.41 -7.74 -0.61
N ASN A 234 13.99 -7.81 -1.80
CA ASN A 234 13.60 -7.05 -2.98
C ASN A 234 14.17 -7.68 -4.26
N ASP A 235 13.79 -7.13 -5.40
CA ASP A 235 14.17 -7.63 -6.73
C ASP A 235 15.69 -7.70 -6.94
N ILE A 236 16.45 -6.75 -6.37
CA ILE A 236 17.92 -6.73 -6.46
C ILE A 236 18.53 -7.87 -5.61
N ASP A 237 17.97 -8.13 -4.42
CA ASP A 237 18.39 -9.23 -3.56
C ASP A 237 18.15 -10.60 -4.21
N VAL A 238 17.03 -10.75 -4.93
CA VAL A 238 16.75 -11.95 -5.75
C VAL A 238 17.86 -12.18 -6.78
N ILE A 239 18.17 -11.16 -7.59
CA ILE A 239 19.19 -11.26 -8.64
C ILE A 239 20.54 -11.65 -8.05
N ARG A 240 20.99 -10.94 -7.01
CA ARG A 240 22.30 -11.20 -6.37
C ARG A 240 22.41 -12.61 -5.80
N LYS A 241 21.35 -13.11 -5.16
CA LYS A 241 21.35 -14.47 -4.61
C LYS A 241 21.31 -15.53 -5.70
N LEU A 242 20.59 -15.30 -6.79
CA LEU A 242 20.62 -16.18 -7.96
C LEU A 242 21.99 -16.19 -8.64
N GLU A 243 22.63 -15.03 -8.82
CA GLU A 243 24.00 -14.94 -9.33
C GLU A 243 24.97 -15.72 -8.45
N LYS A 244 24.87 -15.57 -7.13
CA LYS A 244 25.66 -16.37 -6.18
C LYS A 244 25.38 -17.86 -6.34
N TYR A 245 24.11 -18.26 -6.42
CA TYR A 245 23.72 -19.67 -6.62
C TYR A 245 24.30 -20.28 -7.90
N VAL A 246 24.43 -19.47 -8.97
CA VAL A 246 25.11 -19.84 -10.21
C VAL A 246 26.62 -19.96 -10.02
N LEU A 247 27.26 -18.97 -9.38
CA LEU A 247 28.70 -18.97 -9.10
C LEU A 247 29.13 -20.14 -8.21
N ASP A 248 28.28 -20.52 -7.27
CA ASP A 248 28.47 -21.66 -6.37
C ASP A 248 28.26 -23.02 -7.08
N GLY A 249 27.92 -23.03 -8.39
CA GLY A 249 27.74 -24.24 -9.18
C GLY A 249 26.44 -25.02 -8.88
N LEU A 250 25.52 -24.41 -8.13
CA LEU A 250 24.26 -25.03 -7.71
C LEU A 250 23.17 -24.93 -8.79
N PHE A 251 23.37 -24.08 -9.79
CA PHE A 251 22.49 -23.94 -10.94
C PHE A 251 22.80 -24.97 -12.03
N GLN A 252 22.24 -26.17 -11.88
CA GLN A 252 22.46 -27.30 -12.78
C GLN A 252 21.31 -27.46 -13.77
N SER A 253 21.52 -28.23 -14.84
CA SER A 253 20.45 -28.57 -15.81
C SER A 253 19.29 -29.36 -15.18
N THR A 254 19.53 -29.97 -14.02
CA THR A 254 18.54 -30.71 -13.22
C THR A 254 17.78 -29.83 -12.23
N THR A 255 18.19 -28.57 -12.04
CA THR A 255 17.57 -27.64 -11.09
C THR A 255 16.14 -27.31 -11.52
N LYS A 256 15.19 -27.48 -10.60
CA LYS A 256 13.77 -27.17 -10.82
C LYS A 256 13.34 -26.00 -9.95
N PHE A 257 12.56 -25.10 -10.54
CA PHE A 257 11.89 -24.04 -9.80
C PHE A 257 10.47 -24.46 -9.46
N ILE A 258 10.08 -24.29 -8.21
CA ILE A 258 8.72 -24.52 -7.72
C ILE A 258 8.17 -23.18 -7.26
N VAL A 259 7.00 -22.82 -7.80
CA VAL A 259 6.29 -21.60 -7.41
C VAL A 259 5.04 -22.01 -6.66
N ILE A 260 4.91 -21.50 -5.43
CA ILE A 260 3.73 -21.70 -4.58
C ILE A 260 3.20 -20.32 -4.23
N ASP A 261 1.91 -20.08 -4.51
CA ASP A 261 1.24 -18.82 -4.17
C ASP A 261 0.19 -19.06 -3.09
N VAL A 262 0.20 -18.22 -2.04
CA VAL A 262 -0.77 -18.28 -0.95
C VAL A 262 -1.87 -17.26 -1.21
N THR A 263 -3.07 -17.75 -1.47
CA THR A 263 -4.24 -16.90 -1.72
C THR A 263 -4.71 -16.20 -0.44
N ASP A 264 -5.07 -14.92 -0.57
CA ASP A 264 -5.68 -14.11 0.50
C ASP A 264 -4.92 -14.16 1.85
N LEU A 265 -3.58 -14.23 1.82
CA LEU A 265 -2.70 -14.41 2.99
C LEU A 265 -3.13 -13.61 4.24
N TYR A 266 -3.34 -12.30 4.09
CA TYR A 266 -3.64 -11.43 5.22
C TYR A 266 -4.99 -11.73 5.88
N THR A 267 -5.97 -12.31 5.19
CA THR A 267 -7.25 -12.69 5.82
C THR A 267 -7.27 -14.15 6.26
N MET A 268 -6.36 -14.98 5.74
CA MET A 268 -6.35 -16.42 6.00
C MET A 268 -5.53 -16.85 7.22
N ILE A 269 -4.58 -16.03 7.69
CA ILE A 269 -3.71 -16.36 8.83
C ILE A 269 -4.55 -16.52 10.13
N PRO A 270 -4.50 -17.67 10.82
CA PRO A 270 -5.13 -17.83 12.13
C PRO A 270 -4.42 -16.96 13.17
N ARG A 271 -5.16 -16.13 13.92
CA ARG A 271 -4.60 -15.18 14.90
C ARG A 271 -3.75 -15.86 15.97
N GLU A 272 -4.30 -16.90 16.58
CA GLU A 272 -3.58 -17.65 17.62
C GLU A 272 -2.35 -18.38 17.06
N GLY A 273 -2.40 -18.82 15.80
CA GLY A 273 -1.24 -19.38 15.11
C GLY A 273 -0.13 -18.34 14.93
N ALA A 274 -0.49 -17.12 14.49
CA ALA A 274 0.45 -16.02 14.33
C ALA A 274 1.09 -15.61 15.67
N LEU A 275 0.30 -15.50 16.73
CA LEU A 275 0.81 -15.16 18.06
C LEU A 275 1.74 -16.24 18.63
N ARG A 276 1.41 -17.54 18.44
CA ARG A 276 2.32 -18.62 18.82
C ARG A 276 3.63 -18.60 18.02
N ALA A 277 3.56 -18.35 16.72
CA ALA A 277 4.75 -18.24 15.89
C ALA A 277 5.63 -17.07 16.31
N LEU A 278 5.02 -15.92 16.63
CA LEU A 278 5.73 -14.76 17.16
C LEU A 278 6.38 -15.08 18.52
N LEU A 279 5.67 -15.72 19.45
CA LEU A 279 6.22 -16.08 20.75
C LEU A 279 7.46 -16.96 20.60
N ARG A 280 7.37 -18.04 19.82
CA ARG A 280 8.50 -18.94 19.55
C ARG A 280 9.68 -18.18 18.95
N PHE A 281 9.41 -17.33 17.95
CA PHE A 281 10.45 -16.50 17.34
C PHE A 281 11.13 -15.58 18.37
N LEU A 282 10.37 -14.96 19.27
CA LEU A 282 10.92 -14.07 20.30
C LEU A 282 11.72 -14.85 21.34
N GLU A 283 11.28 -16.03 21.77
CA GLU A 283 12.00 -16.89 22.71
C GLU A 283 13.37 -17.31 22.15
N GLU A 284 13.41 -17.73 20.87
CA GLU A 284 14.64 -18.14 20.18
C GLU A 284 15.63 -17.00 19.93
N ASN A 285 15.15 -15.76 19.81
CA ASN A 285 15.96 -14.62 19.36
C ASN A 285 16.07 -13.48 20.39
N SER A 286 15.63 -13.71 21.62
CA SER A 286 15.76 -12.74 22.71
C SER A 286 17.06 -12.86 23.48
N TYR A 287 17.47 -11.75 24.09
CA TYR A 287 18.55 -11.75 25.07
C TYR A 287 17.95 -11.45 26.45
N ASP A 288 18.11 -12.38 27.40
CA ASP A 288 17.51 -12.27 28.75
C ASP A 288 15.97 -12.06 28.72
N GLY A 289 15.28 -12.73 27.78
CA GLY A 289 13.83 -12.61 27.61
C GLY A 289 13.37 -11.22 27.17
N LYS A 290 14.25 -10.44 26.55
CA LYS A 290 13.99 -9.09 26.05
C LYS A 290 14.43 -8.93 24.60
N ILE A 291 13.73 -8.01 23.92
CA ILE A 291 14.11 -7.48 22.63
C ILE A 291 14.22 -5.96 22.78
N GLY A 292 15.44 -5.44 22.61
CA GLY A 292 15.75 -4.06 23.00
C GLY A 292 15.43 -3.83 24.47
N SER A 293 14.55 -2.86 24.77
CA SER A 293 14.08 -2.56 26.13
C SER A 293 12.81 -3.31 26.55
N LEU A 294 12.17 -4.07 25.64
CA LEU A 294 10.86 -4.68 25.88
C LEU A 294 11.00 -6.18 26.23
N ARG A 295 10.33 -6.60 27.31
CA ARG A 295 10.16 -8.03 27.64
C ARG A 295 9.21 -8.69 26.63
N ILE A 296 9.42 -9.98 26.36
CA ILE A 296 8.57 -10.79 25.47
C ILE A 296 7.07 -10.64 25.82
N ASP A 297 6.70 -10.74 27.10
CA ASP A 297 5.30 -10.61 27.53
C ASP A 297 4.67 -9.27 27.14
N SER A 298 5.44 -8.19 27.19
CA SER A 298 4.98 -6.86 26.78
C SER A 298 4.76 -6.80 25.27
N ILE A 299 5.69 -7.36 24.48
CA ILE A 299 5.59 -7.42 23.02
C ILE A 299 4.36 -8.24 22.62
N MET A 300 4.15 -9.39 23.26
CA MET A 300 3.00 -10.26 23.02
C MET A 300 1.67 -9.58 23.35
N LYS A 301 1.60 -8.84 24.47
CA LYS A 301 0.41 -8.04 24.83
C LYS A 301 0.12 -6.96 23.80
N LEU A 302 1.14 -6.26 23.31
CA LEU A 302 0.99 -5.23 22.27
C LEU A 302 0.56 -5.83 20.92
N ALA A 303 1.16 -6.95 20.52
CA ALA A 303 0.79 -7.64 19.29
C ALA A 303 -0.67 -8.13 19.34
N ARG A 304 -1.09 -8.71 20.47
CA ARG A 304 -2.48 -9.11 20.69
C ARG A 304 -3.42 -7.92 20.68
N LEU A 305 -3.06 -6.81 21.34
CA LEU A 305 -3.85 -5.58 21.35
C LEU A 305 -4.12 -5.07 19.93
N VAL A 306 -3.12 -5.06 19.04
CA VAL A 306 -3.28 -4.65 17.64
C VAL A 306 -4.18 -5.61 16.87
N LEU A 307 -3.98 -6.92 17.01
CA LEU A 307 -4.77 -7.93 16.29
C LEU A 307 -6.23 -8.00 16.76
N ASP A 308 -6.47 -7.81 18.07
CA ASP A 308 -7.79 -7.91 18.69
C ASP A 308 -8.65 -6.67 18.49
N ASN A 309 -8.04 -5.52 18.21
CA ASN A 309 -8.73 -4.23 18.07
C ASN A 309 -8.66 -3.66 16.66
N ASN A 310 -8.53 -4.53 15.68
CA ASN A 310 -8.59 -4.17 14.28
C ASN A 310 -10.04 -3.99 13.83
N CYS A 311 -10.57 -2.80 14.09
CA CYS A 311 -11.93 -2.39 13.72
C CYS A 311 -11.90 -1.26 12.69
N PHE A 312 -12.88 -1.27 11.80
CA PHE A 312 -12.99 -0.30 10.72
C PHE A 312 -14.44 0.00 10.35
N VAL A 313 -14.63 1.09 9.60
CA VAL A 313 -15.91 1.52 9.05
C VAL A 313 -15.95 1.19 7.56
N TYR A 314 -17.08 0.61 7.13
CA TYR A 314 -17.40 0.40 5.73
C TYR A 314 -18.90 0.55 5.52
N ASN A 315 -19.30 1.33 4.50
CA ASN A 315 -20.71 1.58 4.18
C ASN A 315 -21.58 1.93 5.42
N ASN A 316 -21.11 2.89 6.22
CA ASN A 316 -21.75 3.33 7.47
C ASN A 316 -21.96 2.26 8.56
N LYS A 317 -21.30 1.10 8.42
CA LYS A 317 -21.30 0.01 9.39
C LYS A 317 -19.93 -0.17 10.00
N PHE A 318 -19.90 -0.69 11.22
CA PHE A 318 -18.69 -1.03 11.93
C PHE A 318 -18.37 -2.52 11.76
N TYR A 319 -17.11 -2.83 11.49
CA TYR A 319 -16.63 -4.19 11.34
C TYR A 319 -15.42 -4.42 12.22
N LYS A 320 -15.28 -5.66 12.68
CA LYS A 320 -14.09 -6.17 13.35
C LYS A 320 -13.47 -7.26 12.48
N GLN A 321 -12.17 -7.17 12.23
CA GLN A 321 -11.45 -8.28 11.64
C GLN A 321 -11.22 -9.35 12.73
N ILE A 322 -11.77 -10.55 12.52
CA ILE A 322 -11.71 -11.68 13.46
C ILE A 322 -10.67 -12.73 13.05
N ARG A 323 -10.24 -12.72 11.78
CA ARG A 323 -9.21 -13.61 11.25
C ARG A 323 -8.18 -12.83 10.44
N GLY A 324 -6.92 -13.27 10.50
CA GLY A 324 -5.83 -12.61 9.79
C GLY A 324 -5.41 -11.27 10.40
N GLY A 325 -4.71 -10.47 9.61
CA GLY A 325 -4.30 -9.09 9.93
C GLY A 325 -4.79 -8.10 8.87
N ALA A 326 -4.94 -6.82 9.24
CA ALA A 326 -5.37 -5.79 8.31
C ALA A 326 -4.28 -5.53 7.25
N MET A 327 -4.65 -5.67 5.98
CA MET A 327 -3.85 -5.13 4.88
C MET A 327 -3.85 -3.59 5.00
N GLY A 328 -2.68 -2.97 5.16
CA GLY A 328 -2.55 -1.53 5.33
C GLY A 328 -2.29 -1.06 6.77
N SER A 329 -2.29 -1.98 7.73
CA SER A 329 -1.74 -1.72 9.07
C SER A 329 -0.20 -1.76 9.03
N ALA A 330 0.42 -0.95 9.89
CA ALA A 330 1.87 -0.76 9.97
C ALA A 330 2.59 -1.89 10.70
#